data_AF-A0A2V6KK20-F1
#
_entry.id   AF-A0A2V6KK20-F1
#
_cell.length_a   1.000
_cell.length_b   1.000
_cell.length_c   1.000
_cell.angle_alpha   90.00
_cell.angle_beta   90.00
_cell.angle_gamma   90.00
#
_symmetry.space_group_name_H-M   'P 1'
#
loop_
_entity.id
_entity.type
_entity.pdbx_description
1 polymer ?
#
loop_
_entity_poly.entity_id
_entity_poly.type
_entity_poly.pdbx_seq_one_letter_code
_entity_poly.pdbx_strand_id
1 'polypeptide(L)'
;SEHRFPNHWTAATSAAISTAIGAFVPIIPFFFSGGVRAVIISFGISLVAHFLVGALKSLITIRSWWASGLEMTWIGVIVAVVTYGLGLAFGALG
;
A
#
# COMPACT_ATOMS: atom_id res chain seq x y z
N SER A 1 25.04 4.11 18.99
CA SER A 1 23.96 4.48 18.06
C SER A 1 24.29 4.14 16.60
N GLU A 2 25.16 3.16 16.32
CA GLU A 2 25.64 2.90 14.95
C GLU A 2 26.25 1.50 14.85
N HIS A 3 25.46 0.42 14.89
CA HIS A 3 26.00 -0.95 14.76
C HIS A 3 24.98 -1.94 14.18
N ARG A 4 24.66 -1.76 12.89
CA ARG A 4 24.36 -2.81 11.90
C ARG A 4 23.85 -2.11 10.65
N PHE A 5 24.76 -1.72 9.77
CA PHE A 5 24.41 -1.59 8.36
C PHE A 5 24.48 -3.01 7.78
N PRO A 6 23.36 -3.74 7.61
CA PRO A 6 23.33 -4.73 6.54
C PRO A 6 23.69 -3.96 5.26
N ASN A 7 24.46 -4.58 4.39
CA ASN A 7 24.86 -4.01 3.09
C ASN A 7 23.69 -3.18 2.50
N HIS A 8 23.91 -1.87 2.34
CA HIS A 8 23.01 -0.90 1.72
C HIS A 8 22.33 -1.41 0.44
N TRP A 9 23.04 -2.21 -0.37
CA TRP A 9 22.44 -2.91 -1.50
C TRP A 9 21.41 -3.97 -1.09
N THR A 10 21.72 -4.79 -0.08
CA THR A 10 20.78 -5.79 0.46
C THR A 10 19.54 -5.13 1.06
N ALA A 11 19.68 -4.01 1.77
CA ALA A 11 18.53 -3.27 2.30
C ALA A 11 17.66 -2.69 1.16
N ALA A 12 18.28 -2.08 0.14
CA ALA A 12 17.57 -1.56 -1.01
C ALA A 12 16.85 -2.67 -1.80
N THR A 13 17.54 -3.79 -2.09
CA THR A 13 16.98 -4.91 -2.84
C THR A 13 15.85 -5.59 -2.07
N SER A 14 16.00 -5.82 -0.76
CA SER A 14 14.93 -6.43 0.05
C SER A 14 13.70 -5.53 0.14
N ALA A 15 13.88 -4.22 0.32
CA ALA A 15 12.78 -3.26 0.31
C ALA A 15 12.10 -3.19 -1.07
N ALA A 16 12.86 -3.20 -2.16
CA ALA A 16 12.33 -3.19 -3.52
C ALA A 16 11.52 -4.45 -3.83
N ILE A 17 12.04 -5.64 -3.50
CA ILE A 17 11.32 -6.91 -3.69
C ILE A 17 10.06 -6.95 -2.83
N SER A 18 10.15 -6.55 -1.57
CA SER A 18 8.99 -6.50 -0.67
C SER A 18 7.90 -5.54 -1.19
N THR A 19 8.31 -4.37 -1.69
CA THR A 19 7.39 -3.39 -2.30
C THR A 19 6.75 -3.94 -3.56
N ALA A 20 7.54 -4.57 -4.44
CA ALA A 20 7.02 -5.18 -5.66
C ALA A 20 5.97 -6.24 -5.34
N ILE A 21 6.25 -7.13 -4.40
CA ILE A 21 5.30 -8.17 -3.96
C ILE A 21 4.05 -7.54 -3.35
N GLY A 22 4.19 -6.54 -2.48
CA GLY A 22 3.06 -5.84 -1.88
C GLY A 22 2.17 -5.13 -2.92
N ALA A 23 2.78 -4.56 -3.96
CA ALA A 23 2.09 -3.88 -5.04
C ALA A 23 1.24 -4.82 -5.91
N PHE A 24 1.54 -6.13 -5.93
CA PHE A 24 0.74 -7.11 -6.68
C PHE A 24 -0.65 -7.35 -6.08
N VAL A 25 -0.82 -7.21 -4.77
CA VAL A 25 -2.07 -7.53 -4.06
C VAL A 25 -3.31 -6.83 -4.67
N PRO A 26 -3.31 -5.49 -4.87
CA PRO A 26 -4.43 -4.81 -5.52
C PRO A 26 -4.51 -5.04 -7.04
N ILE A 27 -3.52 -5.63 -7.69
CA ILE A 27 -3.53 -5.91 -9.14
C ILE A 27 -4.31 -7.19 -9.44
N ILE A 28 -4.35 -8.15 -8.49
CA ILE A 28 -5.02 -9.45 -8.64
C ILE A 28 -6.45 -9.35 -9.22
N PRO A 29 -7.33 -8.44 -8.74
CA PRO A 29 -8.70 -8.33 -9.27
C PRO A 29 -8.80 -7.96 -10.74
N PHE A 30 -7.80 -7.25 -11.28
CA PHE A 30 -7.77 -6.85 -12.69
C PHE A 30 -7.48 -8.03 -13.63
N PHE A 31 -6.96 -9.16 -13.13
CA PHE A 31 -6.81 -10.38 -13.92
C PHE A 31 -8.14 -11.10 -14.18
N PHE A 32 -9.12 -10.93 -13.28
CA PHE A 32 -10.40 -11.66 -13.33
C PHE A 32 -11.60 -10.79 -13.69
N SER A 33 -11.48 -9.47 -13.54
CA SER A 33 -12.57 -8.53 -13.77
C SER A 33 -12.07 -7.28 -14.49
N GLY A 34 -12.95 -6.62 -15.24
CA GLY A 34 -12.64 -5.41 -15.99
C GLY A 34 -13.54 -4.23 -15.62
N GLY A 35 -13.15 -3.04 -16.07
CA GLY A 35 -13.89 -1.80 -15.87
C GLY A 35 -14.01 -1.36 -14.41
N VAL A 36 -15.04 -0.58 -14.10
CA VAL A 36 -15.24 0.03 -12.77
C VAL A 36 -15.38 -1.00 -11.65
N ARG A 37 -15.94 -2.19 -11.93
CA ARG A 37 -16.07 -3.26 -10.93
C ARG A 37 -14.71 -3.75 -10.42
N ALA A 38 -13.74 -3.91 -11.31
CA ALA A 38 -12.39 -4.31 -10.94
C ALA A 38 -11.71 -3.26 -10.05
N VAL A 39 -11.92 -1.98 -10.36
CA VAL A 39 -11.39 -0.85 -9.58
C VAL A 39 -11.95 -0.86 -8.15
N ILE A 40 -13.26 -1.05 -7.98
CA ILE A 40 -13.89 -1.07 -6.65
C ILE A 40 -13.37 -2.25 -5.81
N ILE A 41 -13.28 -3.44 -6.41
CA ILE A 41 -12.78 -4.64 -5.72
C ILE A 41 -11.30 -4.47 -5.34
N SER A 42 -10.47 -3.98 -6.28
CA SER A 42 -9.06 -3.66 -6.05
C SER A 42 -8.87 -2.64 -4.93
N PHE A 43 -9.68 -1.59 -4.92
CA PHE A 43 -9.65 -0.57 -3.88
C PHE A 43 -9.98 -1.17 -2.51
N GLY A 44 -11.03 -1.98 -2.39
CA GLY A 44 -11.38 -2.68 -1.16
C GLY A 44 -10.25 -3.60 -0.65
N ILE A 45 -9.66 -4.39 -1.54
CA ILE A 45 -8.51 -5.25 -1.21
C ILE A 45 -7.31 -4.43 -0.75
N SER A 46 -7.03 -3.29 -1.39
CA SER A 46 -5.94 -2.39 -1.01
C SER A 46 -6.11 -1.85 0.40
N LEU A 47 -7.33 -1.47 0.80
CA LEU A 47 -7.62 -1.00 2.16
C LEU A 47 -7.38 -2.10 3.19
N VAL A 48 -7.85 -3.32 2.92
CA VAL A 48 -7.60 -4.47 3.81
C VAL A 48 -6.10 -4.75 3.92
N ALA A 49 -5.38 -4.73 2.80
CA ALA A 49 -3.93 -4.92 2.80
C ALA A 49 -3.20 -3.84 3.61
N HIS A 50 -3.56 -2.57 3.47
CA HIS A 50 -2.98 -1.47 4.26
C HIS A 50 -3.26 -1.64 5.76
N PHE A 51 -4.50 -1.99 6.12
CA PHE A 51 -4.86 -2.24 7.51
C PHE A 51 -4.06 -3.40 8.10
N LEU A 52 -3.95 -4.51 7.37
CA LEU A 52 -3.20 -5.70 7.81
C LEU A 52 -1.72 -5.38 8.00
N VAL A 53 -1.08 -4.69 7.06
CA VAL A 53 0.33 -4.29 7.19
C VAL A 53 0.51 -3.35 8.40
N GLY A 54 -0.40 -2.40 8.59
CA GLY A 54 -0.38 -1.49 9.74
C GLY A 54 -0.61 -2.19 11.08
N ALA A 55 -1.49 -3.20 11.12
CA ALA A 55 -1.76 -4.03 12.29
C ALA A 55 -0.57 -4.94 12.61
N LEU A 56 0.04 -5.58 11.61
CA LEU A 56 1.24 -6.40 11.76
C LEU A 56 2.42 -5.59 12.32
N LYS A 57 2.58 -4.33 11.89
CA LYS A 57 3.59 -3.41 12.44
C LYS A 57 3.37 -3.14 13.94
N SER A 58 2.11 -3.13 14.39
CA SER A 58 1.77 -2.90 15.79
C SER A 58 2.26 -4.04 16.71
N LEU A 59 2.29 -5.27 16.22
CA LEU A 59 2.75 -6.45 16.97
C LEU A 59 4.21 -6.29 17.45
N ILE A 60 5.01 -5.53 16.69
CA ILE A 60 6.43 -5.28 16.99
C ILE A 60 6.61 -4.02 17.85
N THR A 61 5.64 -3.09 17.84
CA THR A 61 5.79 -1.73 18.42
C THR A 61 5.00 -1.50 19.72
N ILE A 62 4.40 -2.53 20.32
CA ILE A 62 3.58 -2.46 21.56
C ILE A 62 2.35 -1.51 21.45
N ARG A 63 2.11 -0.92 20.28
CA ARG A 63 0.95 -0.05 20.02
C ARG A 63 -0.30 -0.89 19.71
N SER A 64 -1.47 -0.30 19.95
CA SER A 64 -2.74 -0.93 19.60
C SER A 64 -2.83 -1.19 18.09
N TRP A 65 -3.10 -2.45 17.74
CA TRP A 65 -3.20 -2.95 16.37
C TRP A 65 -4.25 -2.21 15.55
N TRP A 66 -5.37 -1.87 16.18
CA TRP A 66 -6.41 -1.08 15.56
C TRP A 66 -5.95 0.32 15.18
N ALA A 67 -5.24 1.04 16.07
CA ALA A 67 -4.81 2.40 15.79
C ALA A 67 -3.75 2.45 14.69
N SER A 68 -2.76 1.55 14.74
CA SER A 68 -1.70 1.47 13.72
C SER A 68 -2.23 1.02 12.35
N GLY A 69 -3.17 0.07 12.34
CA GLY A 69 -3.87 -0.36 11.12
C GLY A 69 -4.68 0.78 10.49
N LEU A 70 -5.44 1.51 11.32
CA LEU A 70 -6.28 2.61 10.85
C LEU A 70 -5.46 3.80 10.35
N GLU A 71 -4.37 4.16 11.05
CA GLU A 71 -3.43 5.20 10.63
C GLU A 71 -2.85 4.90 9.23
N MET A 72 -2.38 3.67 9.01
CA MET A 72 -1.83 3.25 7.71
C MET A 72 -2.89 3.23 6.61
N THR A 73 -4.10 2.78 6.93
CA THR A 73 -5.23 2.77 5.97
C THR A 73 -5.62 4.19 5.58
N TRP A 74 -5.67 5.11 6.55
CA TRP A 74 -6.03 6.50 6.32
C TRP A 74 -5.04 7.21 5.39
N ILE A 75 -3.74 6.99 5.61
CA ILE A 75 -2.69 7.48 4.70
C ILE A 75 -2.88 6.91 3.29
N GLY A 76 -3.18 5.61 3.17
CA GLY A 76 -3.45 4.96 1.88
C GLY A 76 -4.63 5.59 1.13
N VAL A 77 -5.72 5.92 1.84
CA VAL A 77 -6.88 6.62 1.26
C VAL A 77 -6.52 8.00 0.74
N ILE A 78 -5.77 8.79 1.53
CA ILE A 78 -5.34 10.14 1.12
C ILE A 78 -4.52 10.06 -0.17
N VAL A 79 -3.54 9.15 -0.21
CA VAL A 79 -2.70 8.94 -1.40
C VAL A 79 -3.57 8.55 -2.59
N ALA A 80 -4.50 7.61 -2.43
CA ALA A 80 -5.39 7.19 -3.51
C ALA A 80 -6.25 8.34 -4.06
N VAL A 81 -6.82 9.17 -3.20
CA VAL A 81 -7.61 10.35 -3.60
C VAL A 81 -6.75 11.35 -4.38
N VAL A 82 -5.54 11.65 -3.89
CA VAL A 82 -4.62 12.57 -4.55
C VAL A 82 -4.19 12.02 -5.91
N THR A 83 -3.76 10.76 -5.99
CA THR A 83 -3.32 10.14 -7.24
C THR A 83 -4.45 10.04 -8.26
N TYR A 84 -5.66 9.66 -7.84
CA TYR A 84 -6.83 9.61 -8.71
C TYR A 84 -7.22 11.02 -9.21
N GLY A 85 -7.22 12.02 -8.32
CA GLY A 85 -7.48 13.40 -8.68
C GLY A 85 -6.47 13.96 -9.69
N LEU A 86 -5.18 13.66 -9.53
CA LEU A 86 -4.15 13.99 -10.51
C LEU A 86 -4.38 13.29 -11.85
N GLY A 87 -4.79 12.02 -11.83
CA GLY A 87 -5.16 11.29 -13.04
C GLY A 87 -6.32 11.93 -13.79
N LEU A 88 -7.35 12.39 -13.08
CA LEU A 88 -8.47 13.13 -13.67
C LEU A 88 -8.03 14.50 -14.22
N ALA A 89 -7.18 15.23 -13.49
CA ALA A 89 -6.69 16.53 -13.91
C ALA A 89 -5.87 16.45 -15.20
N PHE A 90 -4.95 15.48 -15.31
CA PHE A 90 -4.17 15.26 -16.53
C PHE A 90 -5.01 14.62 -17.64
N GLY A 91 -5.92 13.72 -17.31
CA GLY A 91 -6.83 13.11 -18.30
C GLY A 91 -7.83 14.09 -18.91
N ALA A 92 -8.16 15.18 -18.21
CA ALA A 92 -9.01 16.25 -18.75
C ALA A 92 -8.23 17.27 -19.61
N LEU A 93 -6.89 17.26 -19.56
CA LEU A 93 -6.02 18.15 -20.33
C LEU A 93 -5.54 17.52 -21.66
N GLY A 94 -5.72 16.22 -21.84
CA GLY A 94 -5.43 15.49 -23.09
C GLY A 94 -6.70 15.18 -23.87
#